data_AF-A0A956TN63-F1
#
_entry.id   AF-A0A956TN63-F1
#
_cell.length_a   1.000
_cell.length_b   1.000
_cell.length_c   1.000
_cell.angle_alpha   90.00
_cell.angle_beta   90.00
_cell.angle_gamma   90.00
#
_symmetry.space_group_name_H-M   'P 1'
#
loop_
_entity.id
_entity.type
_entity.pdbx_description
1 polymer ?
#
loop_
_entity_poly.entity_id
_entity_poly.type
_entity_poly.pdbx_seq_one_letter_code
_entity_poly.pdbx_strand_id
1 'polypeptide(L)'
;MPGPGARVGELLSVGIDIGTTSSHLIFSRLRLDNLAGANQVPRLNIAEREIIYESPVYLTPLLPGGLIDAGAVCALLESEYEKAGVDPASVQCGAAIITGGSARLPNAREVIERLAHLAGDFVAASAGPHMESLLAARGSGAAAASRLERTTVCNIDIGGGTTNIAVYRKGEPLSTWCLDLGARFLELDEKGTVLALNTSGREIARSCGIVAEPGTALDPRQLEILASRAASLIVSGIEAPGSVSEFLAGEILDQQNPEEFAVDEYWFSGGVAQLMAGSEPCLEFGDMGNYLASALSGLLREKGWPVVRPERPIRATVIGAGSHSLMLSGFTVTVAESLLPLSNLPVLRVLPDSDLDLDPESLSDQVARALKLQDLEPDKESAPLAVYLPSLGDLGHASLESWCRNICRAIEVNRLARPHVFVLREDAGMALGLLLRKALGTDQILVVDGIDCSEGDFLEVGRPLPGGMTLPVVVKTLVFK
;
A
#
# COMPACT_ATOMS: atom_id res chain seq x y z
N MET A 1 -10.59 -34.36 2.32
CA MET A 1 -10.26 -32.95 2.07
C MET A 1 -11.29 -32.38 1.10
N PRO A 2 -11.79 -31.15 1.29
CA PRO A 2 -12.67 -30.51 0.33
C PRO A 2 -11.98 -30.42 -1.05
N GLY A 3 -12.74 -30.62 -2.13
CA GLY A 3 -12.23 -30.47 -3.50
C GLY A 3 -11.91 -29.02 -3.86
N PRO A 4 -11.29 -28.77 -5.04
CA PRO A 4 -11.02 -27.42 -5.51
C PRO A 4 -12.32 -26.62 -5.65
N GLY A 5 -12.34 -25.40 -5.10
CA GLY A 5 -13.51 -24.51 -5.04
C GLY A 5 -14.49 -24.79 -3.89
N ALA A 6 -14.16 -25.70 -2.97
CA ALA A 6 -15.01 -25.93 -1.80
C ALA A 6 -14.76 -24.88 -0.71
N ARG A 7 -15.86 -24.36 -0.15
CA ARG A 7 -15.85 -23.40 0.98
C ARG A 7 -15.19 -24.04 2.20
N VAL A 8 -14.22 -23.34 2.76
CA VAL A 8 -13.40 -23.87 3.88
C VAL A 8 -13.76 -23.21 5.21
N GLY A 9 -14.15 -21.92 5.19
CA GLY A 9 -14.51 -21.19 6.40
C GLY A 9 -14.70 -19.69 6.17
N GLU A 10 -14.84 -18.96 7.27
CA GLU A 10 -14.92 -17.51 7.32
C GLU A 10 -13.91 -16.99 8.34
N LEU A 11 -13.33 -15.82 8.07
CA LEU A 11 -12.45 -15.10 8.99
C LEU A 11 -13.04 -13.72 9.29
N LEU A 12 -12.88 -13.27 10.53
CA LEU A 12 -13.10 -11.87 10.89
C LEU A 12 -11.80 -11.08 10.75
N SER A 13 -11.86 -9.99 10.01
CA SER A 13 -10.74 -9.10 9.73
C SER A 13 -11.02 -7.67 10.15
N VAL A 14 -9.97 -6.91 10.47
CA VAL A 14 -10.03 -5.45 10.58
C VAL A 14 -8.96 -4.79 9.69
N GLY A 15 -9.29 -3.64 9.12
CA GLY A 15 -8.33 -2.74 8.50
C GLY A 15 -8.35 -1.40 9.23
N ILE A 16 -7.18 -0.86 9.59
CA ILE A 16 -7.01 0.40 10.30
C ILE A 16 -6.09 1.28 9.46
N ASP A 17 -6.49 2.51 9.18
CA ASP A 17 -5.64 3.54 8.57
C ASP A 17 -5.55 4.75 9.47
N ILE A 18 -4.32 5.21 9.64
CA ILE A 18 -3.94 6.35 10.44
C ILE A 18 -3.20 7.30 9.50
N GLY A 19 -3.95 8.18 8.85
CA GLY A 19 -3.41 9.20 7.98
C GLY A 19 -2.97 10.45 8.73
N THR A 20 -2.44 11.40 7.98
CA THR A 20 -2.01 12.73 8.48
C THR A 20 -3.17 13.51 9.09
N THR A 21 -4.35 13.40 8.48
CA THR A 21 -5.53 14.17 8.85
C THR A 21 -6.59 13.30 9.49
N SER A 22 -6.83 12.13 8.92
CA SER A 22 -7.94 11.28 9.27
C SER A 22 -7.49 9.89 9.68
N SER A 23 -8.19 9.30 10.64
CA SER A 23 -8.04 7.91 11.04
C SER A 23 -9.40 7.22 10.99
N HIS A 24 -9.43 5.97 10.52
CA HIS A 24 -10.66 5.17 10.47
C HIS A 24 -10.36 3.66 10.39
N LEU A 25 -11.36 2.84 10.70
CA LEU A 25 -11.28 1.39 10.61
C LEU A 25 -12.49 0.77 9.93
N ILE A 26 -12.29 -0.44 9.39
CA ILE A 26 -13.36 -1.29 8.88
C ILE A 26 -13.25 -2.69 9.48
N PHE A 27 -14.38 -3.32 9.81
CA PHE A 27 -14.44 -4.76 10.07
C PHE A 27 -15.06 -5.47 8.90
N SER A 28 -14.50 -6.63 8.55
CA SER A 28 -14.88 -7.40 7.38
C SER A 28 -14.93 -8.88 7.69
N ARG A 29 -15.93 -9.56 7.15
CA ARG A 29 -16.00 -11.03 7.11
C ARG A 29 -15.44 -11.49 5.77
N LEU A 30 -14.39 -12.31 5.81
CA LEU A 30 -13.68 -12.83 4.65
C LEU A 30 -14.05 -14.30 4.45
N ARG A 31 -14.59 -14.65 3.27
CA ARG A 31 -14.91 -16.03 2.93
C ARG A 31 -13.73 -16.70 2.25
N LEU A 32 -13.37 -17.90 2.70
CA LEU A 32 -12.22 -18.66 2.18
C LEU A 32 -12.66 -19.84 1.31
N ASP A 33 -12.06 -19.95 0.13
CA ASP A 33 -12.16 -21.09 -0.77
C ASP A 33 -10.80 -21.81 -0.89
N ASN A 34 -10.81 -23.14 -0.99
CA ASN A 34 -9.60 -23.92 -1.28
C ASN A 34 -9.40 -24.03 -2.79
N LEU A 35 -8.33 -23.45 -3.32
CA LEU A 35 -7.97 -23.56 -4.73
C LEU A 35 -7.22 -24.87 -5.07
N ALA A 36 -6.73 -25.58 -4.06
CA ALA A 36 -5.95 -26.80 -4.27
C ALA A 36 -6.85 -28.01 -4.60
N GLY A 37 -6.33 -28.92 -5.43
CA GLY A 37 -6.96 -30.22 -5.68
C GLY A 37 -7.05 -31.07 -4.40
N ALA A 38 -7.95 -32.05 -4.37
CA ALA A 38 -8.25 -32.84 -3.15
C ALA A 38 -7.04 -33.57 -2.51
N ASN A 39 -5.95 -33.76 -3.26
CA ASN A 39 -4.70 -34.39 -2.82
C ASN A 39 -3.48 -33.44 -2.84
N GLN A 40 -3.71 -32.13 -2.97
CA GLN A 40 -2.66 -31.12 -2.89
C GLN A 40 -2.73 -30.38 -1.55
N VAL A 41 -1.60 -29.78 -1.17
CA VAL A 41 -1.52 -28.83 -0.07
C VAL A 41 -2.60 -27.75 -0.23
N PRO A 42 -3.44 -27.47 0.79
CA PRO A 42 -4.46 -26.45 0.70
C PRO A 42 -3.90 -25.09 0.29
N ARG A 43 -4.57 -24.44 -0.65
CA ARG A 43 -4.27 -23.07 -1.07
C ARG A 43 -5.52 -22.24 -0.80
N LEU A 44 -5.55 -21.58 0.35
CA LEU A 44 -6.71 -20.80 0.76
C LEU A 44 -6.66 -19.43 0.09
N ASN A 45 -7.74 -19.05 -0.57
CA ASN A 45 -7.90 -17.74 -1.16
C ASN A 45 -9.20 -17.10 -0.65
N ILE A 46 -9.20 -15.78 -0.49
CA ILE A 46 -10.42 -15.03 -0.19
C ILE A 46 -11.27 -14.97 -1.45
N ALA A 47 -12.47 -15.55 -1.35
CA ALA A 47 -13.45 -15.58 -2.42
C ALA A 47 -14.43 -14.39 -2.35
N GLU A 48 -14.67 -13.87 -1.15
CA GLU A 48 -15.67 -12.84 -0.91
C GLU A 48 -15.31 -12.04 0.35
N ARG A 49 -15.59 -10.73 0.32
CA ARG A 49 -15.57 -9.88 1.51
C ARG A 49 -16.94 -9.25 1.72
N GLU A 50 -17.44 -9.37 2.94
CA GLU A 50 -18.57 -8.60 3.45
C GLU A 50 -18.06 -7.59 4.48
N ILE A 51 -18.28 -6.29 4.26
CA ILE A 51 -17.99 -5.27 5.27
C ILE A 51 -19.13 -5.29 6.29
N ILE A 52 -18.82 -5.58 7.56
CA ILE A 52 -19.82 -5.72 8.63
C ILE A 52 -19.93 -4.46 9.49
N TYR A 53 -18.89 -3.62 9.50
CA TYR A 53 -18.87 -2.37 10.24
C TYR A 53 -17.86 -1.39 9.62
N GLU A 54 -18.22 -0.11 9.63
CA GLU A 54 -17.37 0.98 9.19
C GLU A 54 -17.44 2.11 10.21
N SER A 55 -16.28 2.52 10.74
CA SER A 55 -16.22 3.63 11.67
C SER A 55 -16.57 4.95 10.98
N PRO A 56 -16.98 5.98 11.74
CA PRO A 56 -16.83 7.35 11.30
C PRO A 56 -15.38 7.66 10.91
N VAL A 57 -15.20 8.70 10.10
CA VAL A 57 -13.87 9.24 9.83
C VAL A 57 -13.54 10.21 10.96
N TYR A 58 -12.50 9.90 11.72
CA TYR A 58 -12.04 10.73 12.83
C TYR A 58 -10.88 11.60 12.39
N LEU A 59 -10.71 12.77 13.01
CA LEU A 59 -9.43 13.47 12.94
C LEU A 59 -8.37 12.64 13.66
N THR A 60 -7.21 12.49 13.03
CA THR A 60 -6.08 11.78 13.64
C THR A 60 -5.67 12.50 14.93
N PRO A 61 -5.72 11.83 16.10
CA PRO A 61 -5.26 12.41 17.36
C PRO A 61 -3.76 12.71 17.31
N LEU A 62 -3.39 13.99 17.47
CA LEU A 62 -2.01 14.44 17.48
C LEU A 62 -1.69 15.13 18.82
N LEU A 63 -0.48 14.88 19.34
CA LEU A 63 0.09 15.59 20.47
C LEU A 63 0.44 17.04 20.08
N PRO A 64 0.57 17.96 21.06
CA PRO A 64 1.18 19.26 20.83
C PRO A 64 2.59 19.10 20.23
N GLY A 65 2.76 19.48 18.96
CA GLY A 65 3.98 19.24 18.19
C GLY A 65 3.81 18.32 16.98
N GLY A 66 2.62 17.75 16.75
CA GLY A 66 2.28 17.03 15.53
C GLY A 66 2.65 15.54 15.51
N LEU A 67 3.17 15.00 16.61
CA LEU A 67 3.36 13.56 16.79
C LEU A 67 2.01 12.86 16.99
N ILE A 68 1.89 11.60 16.59
CA ILE A 68 0.65 10.83 16.79
C ILE A 68 0.43 10.59 18.29
N ASP A 69 -0.76 10.88 18.81
CA ASP A 69 -1.13 10.50 20.16
C ASP A 69 -1.57 9.02 20.18
N ALA A 70 -0.59 8.13 20.39
CA ALA A 70 -0.83 6.69 20.39
C ALA A 70 -1.90 6.26 21.41
N GLY A 71 -1.97 6.92 22.57
CA GLY A 71 -2.96 6.60 23.61
C GLY A 71 -4.38 6.96 23.17
N ALA A 72 -4.55 8.16 22.62
CA ALA A 72 -5.84 8.60 22.08
C ALA A 72 -6.28 7.76 20.87
N VAL A 73 -5.35 7.38 19.99
CA VAL A 73 -5.64 6.45 18.87
C VAL A 73 -6.10 5.09 19.42
N CYS A 74 -5.39 4.51 20.38
CA CYS A 74 -5.78 3.24 20.99
C CYS A 74 -7.19 3.29 21.60
N ALA A 75 -7.48 4.33 22.39
CA ALA A 75 -8.79 4.51 23.02
C ALA A 75 -9.91 4.71 21.98
N LEU A 76 -9.62 5.39 20.87
CA LEU A 76 -10.55 5.53 19.75
C LEU A 76 -10.86 4.16 19.14
N LEU A 77 -9.83 3.36 18.86
CA LEU A 77 -10.03 2.03 18.28
C LEU A 77 -10.82 1.12 19.23
N GLU A 78 -10.47 1.07 20.53
CA GLU A 78 -11.22 0.32 21.54
C GLU A 78 -12.71 0.69 21.55
N SER A 79 -13.02 2.00 21.47
CA SER A 79 -14.39 2.50 21.36
C SER A 79 -15.12 2.00 20.11
N GLU A 80 -14.43 1.91 18.97
CA GLU A 80 -15.00 1.39 17.72
C GLU A 80 -15.18 -0.13 17.73
N TYR A 81 -14.29 -0.89 18.38
CA TYR A 81 -14.48 -2.33 18.63
C TYR A 81 -15.74 -2.59 19.46
N GLU A 82 -15.94 -1.81 20.52
CA GLU A 82 -17.15 -1.88 21.36
C GLU A 82 -18.43 -1.55 20.56
N LYS A 83 -18.41 -0.48 19.75
CA LYS A 83 -19.55 -0.09 18.90
C LYS A 83 -19.86 -1.12 17.82
N ALA A 84 -18.83 -1.75 17.26
CA ALA A 84 -18.98 -2.83 16.30
C ALA A 84 -19.47 -4.14 16.93
N GLY A 85 -19.40 -4.25 18.27
CA GLY A 85 -19.69 -5.49 18.99
C GLY A 85 -18.67 -6.60 18.67
N VAL A 86 -17.45 -6.22 18.33
CA VAL A 86 -16.36 -7.13 17.97
C VAL A 86 -15.43 -7.30 19.17
N ASP A 87 -15.25 -8.54 19.62
CA ASP A 87 -14.19 -8.88 20.58
C ASP A 87 -12.84 -8.87 19.84
N PRO A 88 -11.83 -8.09 20.29
CA PRO A 88 -10.49 -8.14 19.70
C PRO A 88 -9.91 -9.54 19.57
N ALA A 89 -10.17 -10.44 20.54
CA ALA A 89 -9.69 -11.82 20.49
C ALA A 89 -10.36 -12.68 19.39
N SER A 90 -11.48 -12.21 18.82
CA SER A 90 -12.17 -12.86 17.70
C SER A 90 -11.68 -12.42 16.32
N VAL A 91 -10.88 -11.35 16.25
CA VAL A 91 -10.24 -10.91 15.01
C VAL A 91 -9.08 -11.86 14.70
N GLN A 92 -9.18 -12.54 13.57
CA GLN A 92 -8.22 -13.58 13.19
C GLN A 92 -7.11 -13.02 12.28
N CYS A 93 -7.33 -11.85 11.70
CA CYS A 93 -6.36 -11.20 10.85
C CYS A 93 -6.62 -9.69 10.79
N GLY A 94 -5.58 -8.89 10.57
CA GLY A 94 -5.78 -7.46 10.42
C GLY A 94 -4.59 -6.73 9.82
N ALA A 95 -4.86 -5.52 9.33
CA ALA A 95 -3.84 -4.61 8.85
C ALA A 95 -4.01 -3.26 9.55
N ALA A 96 -2.91 -2.71 10.06
CA ALA A 96 -2.83 -1.34 10.54
C ALA A 96 -1.77 -0.60 9.72
N ILE A 97 -2.20 0.44 9.01
CA ILE A 97 -1.33 1.22 8.14
C ILE A 97 -1.28 2.66 8.66
N ILE A 98 -0.08 3.19 8.80
CA ILE A 98 0.13 4.62 8.98
C ILE A 98 0.54 5.20 7.64
N THR A 99 -0.15 6.24 7.17
CA THR A 99 -0.02 6.79 5.80
C THR A 99 0.40 8.26 5.81
N GLY A 100 0.80 8.77 4.65
CA GLY A 100 1.07 10.18 4.38
C GLY A 100 2.23 10.78 5.19
N GLY A 101 2.04 12.01 5.67
CA GLY A 101 2.97 12.67 6.57
C GLY A 101 3.14 11.94 7.91
N SER A 102 2.09 11.27 8.40
CA SER A 102 2.12 10.52 9.66
C SER A 102 3.10 9.34 9.61
N ALA A 103 3.26 8.70 8.46
CA ALA A 103 4.18 7.58 8.25
C ALA A 103 5.66 7.95 8.49
N ARG A 104 6.00 9.23 8.32
CA ARG A 104 7.36 9.78 8.46
C ARG A 104 7.65 10.30 9.88
N LEU A 105 6.67 10.27 10.77
CA LEU A 105 6.85 10.76 12.13
C LEU A 105 7.74 9.80 12.94
N PRO A 106 8.64 10.32 13.80
CA PRO A 106 9.55 9.48 14.60
C PRO A 106 8.84 8.45 15.47
N ASN A 107 7.60 8.71 15.87
CA ASN A 107 6.81 7.83 16.74
C ASN A 107 5.82 6.93 15.99
N ALA A 108 5.79 6.94 14.66
CA ALA A 108 4.91 6.07 13.87
C ALA A 108 5.13 4.59 14.20
N ARG A 109 6.38 4.18 14.37
CA ARG A 109 6.74 2.81 14.77
C ARG A 109 6.21 2.42 16.15
N GLU A 110 6.32 3.31 17.14
CA GLU A 110 5.78 3.05 18.49
C GLU A 110 4.26 2.88 18.44
N VAL A 111 3.57 3.69 17.63
CA VAL A 111 2.12 3.60 17.44
C VAL A 111 1.77 2.24 16.85
N ILE A 112 2.43 1.83 15.76
CA ILE A 112 2.27 0.51 15.12
C ILE A 112 2.45 -0.63 16.12
N GLU A 113 3.52 -0.60 16.93
CA GLU A 113 3.81 -1.63 17.93
C GLU A 113 2.72 -1.70 19.01
N ARG A 114 2.20 -0.56 19.48
CA ARG A 114 1.05 -0.53 20.41
C ARG A 114 -0.23 -1.07 19.81
N LEU A 115 -0.49 -0.79 18.53
CA LEU A 115 -1.69 -1.28 17.84
C LEU A 115 -1.67 -2.79 17.64
N ALA A 116 -0.51 -3.37 17.34
CA ALA A 116 -0.36 -4.81 17.21
C ALA A 116 -0.78 -5.55 18.51
N HIS A 117 -0.54 -4.95 19.68
CA HIS A 117 -0.95 -5.53 20.97
C HIS A 117 -2.47 -5.54 21.19
N LEU A 118 -3.21 -4.60 20.59
CA LEU A 118 -4.66 -4.50 20.78
C LEU A 118 -5.45 -5.51 19.96
N ALA A 119 -4.86 -6.04 18.88
CA ALA A 119 -5.68 -6.47 17.77
C ALA A 119 -5.44 -7.94 17.32
N GLY A 120 -4.30 -8.56 17.63
CA GLY A 120 -4.01 -9.98 17.27
C GLY A 120 -2.90 -10.11 16.22
N ASP A 121 -2.94 -11.14 15.36
CA ASP A 121 -1.97 -11.35 14.26
C ASP A 121 -2.12 -10.31 13.13
N PHE A 122 -1.52 -9.13 13.32
CA PHE A 122 -1.67 -7.98 12.43
C PHE A 122 -0.44 -7.78 11.54
N VAL A 123 -0.67 -7.38 10.29
CA VAL A 123 0.31 -6.58 9.55
C VAL A 123 0.22 -5.19 10.12
N ALA A 124 1.33 -4.68 10.64
CA ALA A 124 1.40 -3.29 11.06
C ALA A 124 2.56 -2.66 10.29
N ALA A 125 2.27 -1.71 9.40
CA ALA A 125 3.24 -1.14 8.48
C ALA A 125 3.10 0.38 8.37
N SER A 126 4.23 1.06 8.19
CA SER A 126 4.24 2.44 7.75
C SER A 126 4.27 2.42 6.22
N ALA A 127 3.33 3.11 5.58
CA ALA A 127 3.31 3.26 4.13
C ALA A 127 3.80 4.66 3.80
N GLY A 128 4.97 4.75 3.16
CA GLY A 128 5.39 5.99 2.52
C GLY A 128 4.53 6.30 1.28
N PRO A 129 4.83 7.40 0.57
CA PRO A 129 4.00 7.89 -0.52
C PRO A 129 3.80 6.87 -1.66
N HIS A 130 4.82 6.08 -1.97
CA HIS A 130 4.74 5.10 -3.05
C HIS A 130 3.85 3.92 -2.65
N MET A 131 4.07 3.37 -1.45
CA MET A 131 3.23 2.30 -0.92
C MET A 131 1.78 2.75 -0.77
N GLU A 132 1.53 3.94 -0.24
CA GLU A 132 0.18 4.52 -0.12
C GLU A 132 -0.51 4.64 -1.48
N SER A 133 0.21 5.10 -2.51
CA SER A 133 -0.29 5.17 -3.89
C SER A 133 -0.71 3.80 -4.43
N LEU A 134 0.10 2.76 -4.17
CA LEU A 134 -0.22 1.39 -4.59
C LEU A 134 -1.45 0.85 -3.86
N LEU A 135 -1.55 1.08 -2.55
CA LEU A 135 -2.64 0.61 -1.70
C LEU A 135 -3.96 1.26 -2.09
N ALA A 136 -3.96 2.58 -2.33
CA ALA A 136 -5.14 3.30 -2.78
C ALA A 136 -5.63 2.78 -4.14
N ALA A 137 -4.73 2.53 -5.09
CA ALA A 137 -5.08 1.98 -6.41
C ALA A 137 -5.63 0.55 -6.36
N ARG A 138 -5.17 -0.25 -5.40
CA ARG A 138 -5.70 -1.60 -5.20
C ARG A 138 -7.06 -1.55 -4.54
N GLY A 139 -7.21 -0.76 -3.49
CA GLY A 139 -8.45 -0.69 -2.76
C GLY A 139 -9.55 0.11 -3.45
N SER A 140 -9.22 0.96 -4.42
CA SER A 140 -10.19 1.54 -5.35
C SER A 140 -10.69 0.53 -6.38
N GLY A 141 -9.94 -0.53 -6.65
CA GLY A 141 -10.22 -1.50 -7.72
C GLY A 141 -9.54 -1.18 -9.05
N ALA A 142 -8.84 -0.05 -9.16
CA ALA A 142 -8.14 0.37 -10.38
C ALA A 142 -7.11 -0.69 -10.86
N ALA A 143 -6.36 -1.29 -9.93
CA ALA A 143 -5.40 -2.34 -10.26
C ALA A 143 -6.08 -3.61 -10.82
N ALA A 144 -7.26 -3.96 -10.30
CA ALA A 144 -8.02 -5.12 -10.75
C ALA A 144 -8.65 -4.86 -12.13
N ALA A 145 -9.20 -3.67 -12.35
CA ALA A 145 -9.73 -3.23 -13.64
C ALA A 145 -8.64 -3.27 -14.73
N SER A 146 -7.48 -2.68 -14.46
CA SER A 146 -6.31 -2.73 -15.35
C SER A 146 -5.93 -4.17 -15.74
N ARG A 147 -6.01 -5.11 -14.81
CA ARG A 147 -5.71 -6.53 -15.07
C ARG A 147 -6.76 -7.20 -15.96
N LEU A 148 -8.03 -7.01 -15.63
CA LEU A 148 -9.15 -7.68 -16.29
C LEU A 148 -9.30 -7.19 -17.73
N GLU A 149 -9.21 -5.88 -17.91
CA GLU A 149 -9.43 -5.21 -19.19
C GLU A 149 -8.15 -5.05 -20.01
N ARG A 150 -6.99 -5.35 -19.39
CA ARG A 150 -5.65 -5.23 -19.97
C ARG A 150 -5.31 -3.80 -20.43
N THR A 151 -5.88 -2.80 -19.74
CA THR A 151 -5.74 -1.36 -19.98
C THR A 151 -4.69 -0.72 -19.06
N THR A 152 -4.30 0.51 -19.40
CA THR A 152 -3.50 1.40 -18.56
C THR A 152 -4.44 2.27 -17.73
N VAL A 153 -4.39 2.12 -16.41
CA VAL A 153 -5.26 2.85 -15.47
C VAL A 153 -4.40 3.73 -14.57
N CYS A 154 -4.79 4.98 -14.39
CA CYS A 154 -4.17 5.90 -13.44
C CYS A 154 -5.11 6.08 -12.24
N ASN A 155 -4.69 5.66 -11.05
CA ASN A 155 -5.41 5.93 -9.81
C ASN A 155 -4.88 7.22 -9.17
N ILE A 156 -5.79 8.08 -8.73
CA ILE A 156 -5.53 9.37 -8.10
C ILE A 156 -6.28 9.42 -6.78
N ASP A 157 -5.56 9.27 -5.68
CA ASP A 157 -6.10 9.29 -4.33
C ASP A 157 -5.88 10.65 -3.68
N ILE A 158 -6.95 11.43 -3.55
CA ILE A 158 -6.88 12.82 -3.07
C ILE A 158 -7.36 12.87 -1.62
N GLY A 159 -6.40 12.98 -0.70
CA GLY A 159 -6.62 13.10 0.73
C GLY A 159 -6.66 14.54 1.22
N GLY A 160 -6.46 14.71 2.53
CA GLY A 160 -6.33 16.02 3.17
C GLY A 160 -4.99 16.68 2.85
N GLY A 161 -3.88 15.98 3.05
CA GLY A 161 -2.53 16.54 2.86
C GLY A 161 -1.96 16.35 1.46
N THR A 162 -2.22 15.19 0.85
CA THR A 162 -1.51 14.72 -0.35
C THR A 162 -2.47 14.23 -1.43
N THR A 163 -1.95 14.14 -2.65
CA THR A 163 -2.56 13.40 -3.76
C THR A 163 -1.60 12.29 -4.19
N ASN A 164 -1.97 11.04 -3.92
CA ASN A 164 -1.16 9.85 -4.21
C ASN A 164 -1.56 9.27 -5.57
N ILE A 165 -0.59 9.07 -6.47
CA ILE A 165 -0.86 8.68 -7.85
C ILE A 165 -0.11 7.38 -8.18
N ALA A 166 -0.84 6.43 -8.76
CA ALA A 166 -0.26 5.17 -9.25
C ALA A 166 -0.82 4.81 -10.61
N VAL A 167 0.09 4.50 -11.54
CA VAL A 167 -0.24 4.03 -12.89
C VAL A 167 -0.05 2.52 -12.94
N TYR A 168 -1.08 1.81 -13.37
CA TYR A 168 -1.09 0.37 -13.55
C TYR A 168 -1.28 0.01 -15.02
N ARG A 169 -0.65 -1.06 -15.49
CA ARG A 169 -0.89 -1.64 -16.81
C ARG A 169 -0.97 -3.15 -16.69
N LYS A 170 -2.04 -3.74 -17.21
CA LYS A 170 -2.31 -5.18 -17.09
C LYS A 170 -2.24 -5.68 -15.64
N GLY A 171 -2.58 -4.82 -14.68
CA GLY A 171 -2.57 -5.14 -13.24
C GLY A 171 -1.21 -5.11 -12.56
N GLU A 172 -0.17 -4.59 -13.22
CA GLU A 172 1.16 -4.38 -12.64
C GLU A 172 1.48 -2.87 -12.52
N PRO A 173 2.14 -2.43 -11.44
CA PRO A 173 2.48 -1.03 -11.22
C PRO A 173 3.61 -0.57 -12.15
N LEU A 174 3.35 0.47 -12.92
CA LEU A 174 4.32 1.09 -13.83
C LEU A 174 5.06 2.25 -13.17
N SER A 175 4.31 3.17 -12.58
CA SER A 175 4.87 4.39 -11.98
C SER A 175 4.03 4.84 -10.80
N THR A 176 4.68 5.50 -9.84
CA THR A 176 4.01 6.13 -8.70
C THR A 176 4.68 7.46 -8.37
N TRP A 177 3.87 8.44 -7.94
CA TRP A 177 4.35 9.70 -7.40
C TRP A 177 3.29 10.31 -6.48
N CYS A 178 3.70 11.28 -5.68
CA CYS A 178 2.83 11.93 -4.71
C CYS A 178 2.98 13.44 -4.81
N LEU A 179 1.86 14.15 -4.79
CA LEU A 179 1.82 15.60 -4.64
C LEU A 179 1.56 15.95 -3.17
N ASP A 180 2.30 16.91 -2.60
CA ASP A 180 2.03 17.54 -1.29
C ASP A 180 0.82 18.49 -1.36
N LEU A 181 -0.26 18.06 -1.99
CA LEU A 181 -1.45 18.86 -2.22
C LEU A 181 -2.70 18.00 -2.07
N GLY A 182 -3.53 18.31 -1.08
CA GLY A 182 -4.85 17.73 -0.84
C GLY A 182 -5.84 18.81 -0.37
N ALA A 183 -6.96 18.44 0.25
CA ALA A 183 -8.00 19.37 0.71
C ALA A 183 -7.58 20.38 1.80
N ARG A 184 -6.63 20.01 2.66
CA ARG A 184 -6.18 20.78 3.84
C ARG A 184 -5.00 21.70 3.57
N PHE A 185 -4.78 22.08 2.32
CA PHE A 185 -3.81 23.14 2.04
C PHE A 185 -4.18 24.46 2.75
N LEU A 186 -5.48 24.69 3.00
CA LEU A 186 -6.02 25.65 3.96
C LEU A 186 -6.93 24.94 4.96
N GLU A 187 -6.81 25.29 6.24
CA GLU A 187 -7.76 24.99 7.31
C GLU A 187 -8.54 26.27 7.65
N LEU A 188 -9.86 26.17 7.71
CA LEU A 188 -10.79 27.29 7.80
C LEU A 188 -11.81 27.03 8.92
N ASP A 189 -12.28 28.10 9.57
CA ASP A 189 -13.49 28.03 10.38
C ASP A 189 -14.76 28.04 9.50
N GLU A 190 -15.93 27.83 10.13
CA GLU A 190 -17.24 27.84 9.45
C GLU A 190 -17.55 29.17 8.73
N LYS A 191 -16.81 30.25 9.04
CA LYS A 191 -17.00 31.59 8.44
C LYS A 191 -15.99 31.86 7.31
N GLY A 192 -15.12 30.92 6.97
CA GLY A 192 -14.06 31.10 5.98
C GLY A 192 -12.85 31.88 6.50
N THR A 193 -12.65 31.92 7.82
CA THR A 193 -11.45 32.51 8.44
C THR A 193 -10.34 31.48 8.46
N VAL A 194 -9.16 31.83 7.94
CA VAL A 194 -7.99 30.94 7.91
C VAL A 194 -7.53 30.65 9.34
N LEU A 195 -7.50 29.37 9.70
CA LEU A 195 -6.92 28.87 10.94
C LEU A 195 -5.46 28.51 10.73
N ALA A 196 -5.17 27.81 9.64
CA ALA A 196 -3.82 27.39 9.26
C ALA A 196 -3.73 27.18 7.74
N LEU A 197 -2.49 27.11 7.26
CA LEU A 197 -2.17 26.74 5.89
C LEU A 197 -0.81 26.05 5.85
N ASN A 198 -0.69 25.02 5.00
CA ASN A 198 0.55 24.29 4.80
C ASN A 198 1.46 25.00 3.76
N THR A 199 2.58 24.39 3.41
CA THR A 199 3.54 24.94 2.44
C THR A 199 2.88 25.17 1.08
N SER A 200 2.21 24.15 0.56
CA SER A 200 1.49 24.21 -0.72
C SER A 200 0.39 25.28 -0.72
N GLY A 201 -0.32 25.45 0.38
CA GLY A 201 -1.35 26.48 0.50
C GLY A 201 -0.77 27.90 0.47
N ARG A 202 0.40 28.12 1.07
CA ARG A 202 1.13 29.40 0.94
C ARG A 202 1.53 29.68 -0.51
N GLU A 203 2.00 28.67 -1.23
CA GLU A 203 2.41 28.82 -2.63
C GLU A 203 1.23 29.07 -3.56
N ILE A 204 0.13 28.33 -3.37
CA ILE A 204 -1.12 28.53 -4.12
C ILE A 204 -1.65 29.95 -3.89
N ALA A 205 -1.79 30.37 -2.63
CA ALA A 205 -2.28 31.71 -2.29
C ALA A 205 -1.41 32.82 -2.90
N ARG A 206 -0.08 32.68 -2.81
CA ARG A 206 0.88 33.59 -3.44
C ARG A 206 0.69 33.65 -4.96
N SER A 207 0.52 32.49 -5.62
CA SER A 207 0.33 32.42 -7.07
C SER A 207 -0.98 33.08 -7.54
N CYS A 208 -1.99 33.13 -6.67
CA CYS A 208 -3.27 33.79 -6.92
C CYS A 208 -3.30 35.27 -6.49
N GLY A 209 -2.25 35.77 -5.83
CA GLY A 209 -2.25 37.12 -5.26
C GLY A 209 -3.23 37.28 -4.08
N ILE A 210 -3.56 36.19 -3.38
CA ILE A 210 -4.47 36.18 -2.24
C ILE A 210 -3.65 36.11 -0.95
N VAL A 211 -3.96 36.97 0.01
CA VAL A 211 -3.39 36.91 1.37
C VAL A 211 -4.27 35.97 2.19
N ALA A 212 -3.69 34.85 2.63
CA ALA A 212 -4.40 33.79 3.36
C ALA A 212 -3.69 33.46 4.70
N GLU A 213 -3.20 34.47 5.41
CA GLU A 213 -2.54 34.27 6.71
C GLU A 213 -3.57 33.93 7.80
N PRO A 214 -3.19 33.21 8.87
CA PRO A 214 -4.09 32.91 9.98
C PRO A 214 -4.81 34.16 10.53
N GLY A 215 -6.12 34.06 10.71
CA GLY A 215 -7.01 35.17 11.09
C GLY A 215 -7.59 35.96 9.92
N THR A 216 -7.20 35.67 8.67
CA THR A 216 -7.76 36.33 7.48
C THR A 216 -9.08 35.69 7.09
N ALA A 217 -10.14 36.50 6.93
CA ALA A 217 -11.41 36.03 6.38
C ALA A 217 -11.37 36.06 4.84
N LEU A 218 -11.64 34.91 4.22
CA LEU A 218 -11.70 34.77 2.76
C LEU A 218 -13.17 34.72 2.30
N ASP A 219 -13.49 35.48 1.25
CA ASP A 219 -14.81 35.40 0.64
C ASP A 219 -14.96 34.16 -0.26
N PRO A 220 -16.19 33.73 -0.59
CA PRO A 220 -16.42 32.54 -1.42
C PRO A 220 -15.72 32.57 -2.78
N ARG A 221 -15.55 33.75 -3.38
CA ARG A 221 -14.88 33.90 -4.69
C ARG A 221 -13.38 33.68 -4.55
N GLN A 222 -12.77 34.14 -3.46
CA GLN A 222 -11.36 33.85 -3.16
C GLN A 222 -11.15 32.35 -2.96
N LEU A 223 -12.06 31.67 -2.24
CA LEU A 223 -12.01 30.21 -2.04
C LEU A 223 -12.12 29.46 -3.38
N GLU A 224 -13.01 29.87 -4.28
CA GLU A 224 -13.14 29.31 -5.63
C GLU A 224 -11.86 29.49 -6.47
N ILE A 225 -11.21 30.65 -6.39
CA ILE A 225 -9.95 30.92 -7.11
C ILE A 225 -8.83 29.98 -6.61
N LEU A 226 -8.68 29.87 -5.29
CA LEU A 226 -7.69 28.99 -4.66
C LEU A 226 -7.93 27.53 -5.04
N ALA A 227 -9.18 27.06 -4.98
CA ALA A 227 -9.55 25.71 -5.33
C ALA A 227 -9.34 25.41 -6.83
N SER A 228 -9.65 26.36 -7.71
CA SER A 228 -9.41 26.24 -9.15
C SER A 228 -7.91 26.13 -9.45
N ARG A 229 -7.08 26.90 -8.75
CA ARG A 229 -5.62 26.81 -8.88
C ARG A 229 -5.09 25.46 -8.38
N ALA A 230 -5.55 25.00 -7.22
CA ALA A 230 -5.19 23.69 -6.68
C ALA A 230 -5.59 22.55 -7.63
N ALA A 231 -6.83 22.57 -8.15
CA ALA A 231 -7.32 21.58 -9.13
C ALA A 231 -6.47 21.57 -10.40
N SER A 232 -6.10 22.75 -10.91
CA SER A 232 -5.20 22.85 -12.06
C SER A 232 -3.83 22.25 -11.79
N LEU A 233 -3.26 22.48 -10.60
CA LEU A 233 -1.95 21.91 -10.23
C LEU A 233 -2.01 20.39 -10.11
N ILE A 234 -3.06 19.84 -9.51
CA ILE A 234 -3.27 18.38 -9.44
C ILE A 234 -3.35 17.79 -10.84
N VAL A 235 -4.17 18.37 -11.74
CA VAL A 235 -4.29 17.89 -13.12
C VAL A 235 -2.97 17.98 -13.87
N SER A 236 -2.24 19.09 -13.75
CA SER A 236 -0.90 19.22 -14.33
C SER A 236 0.09 18.20 -13.75
N GLY A 237 -0.01 17.89 -12.46
CA GLY A 237 0.80 16.86 -11.81
C GLY A 237 0.45 15.43 -12.22
N ILE A 238 -0.78 15.20 -12.70
CA ILE A 238 -1.18 13.90 -13.29
C ILE A 238 -0.63 13.78 -14.73
N GLU A 239 -0.72 14.84 -15.53
CA GLU A 239 -0.31 14.83 -16.95
C GLU A 239 1.22 14.89 -17.12
N ALA A 240 1.88 15.75 -16.34
CA ALA A 240 3.30 16.05 -16.45
C ALA A 240 3.84 16.38 -15.04
N PRO A 241 4.15 15.37 -14.21
CA PRO A 241 4.55 15.58 -12.81
C PRO A 241 5.77 16.50 -12.65
N GLY A 242 6.70 16.51 -13.62
CA GLY A 242 7.83 17.44 -13.63
C GLY A 242 7.45 18.92 -13.76
N SER A 243 6.25 19.24 -14.26
CA SER A 243 5.75 20.61 -14.42
C SER A 243 5.32 21.28 -13.10
N VAL A 244 5.14 20.48 -12.04
CA VAL A 244 4.72 20.93 -10.70
C VAL A 244 5.72 20.45 -9.64
N SER A 245 7.01 20.50 -9.98
CA SER A 245 8.09 19.95 -9.16
C SER A 245 8.11 20.49 -7.72
N GLU A 246 7.67 21.73 -7.49
CA GLU A 246 7.57 22.33 -6.15
C GLU A 246 6.51 21.66 -5.26
N PHE A 247 5.53 20.97 -5.85
CA PHE A 247 4.49 20.23 -5.15
C PHE A 247 4.78 18.73 -5.04
N LEU A 248 5.91 18.22 -5.54
CA LEU A 248 6.23 16.79 -5.44
C LEU A 248 6.69 16.41 -4.02
N ALA A 249 6.04 15.40 -3.44
CA ALA A 249 6.35 14.87 -2.11
C ALA A 249 7.27 13.63 -2.18
N GLY A 250 8.36 13.73 -2.94
CA GLY A 250 9.31 12.62 -3.16
C GLY A 250 9.84 12.56 -4.59
N GLU A 251 10.54 11.47 -4.92
CA GLU A 251 10.93 11.17 -6.29
C GLU A 251 9.72 10.63 -7.09
N ILE A 252 9.74 10.80 -8.41
CA ILE A 252 8.83 10.06 -9.29
C ILE A 252 9.48 8.68 -9.49
N LEU A 253 8.77 7.62 -9.12
CA LEU A 253 9.27 6.26 -9.32
C LEU A 253 8.77 5.73 -10.65
N ASP A 254 9.70 5.37 -11.52
CA ASP A 254 9.41 5.18 -12.92
C ASP A 254 9.95 3.88 -13.51
N GLN A 255 9.18 3.26 -14.41
CA GLN A 255 9.69 2.33 -15.42
C GLN A 255 10.04 3.04 -16.73
N GLN A 256 9.28 4.10 -17.10
CA GLN A 256 9.38 4.92 -18.32
C GLN A 256 8.57 6.23 -18.16
N ASN A 257 9.09 7.37 -18.63
CA ASN A 257 8.57 8.71 -18.35
C ASN A 257 7.02 8.78 -18.35
N PRO A 258 6.34 9.26 -17.28
CA PRO A 258 4.88 9.30 -17.19
C PRO A 258 4.15 9.91 -18.39
N GLU A 259 4.82 10.85 -19.07
CA GLU A 259 4.39 11.51 -20.31
C GLU A 259 4.24 10.55 -21.51
N GLU A 260 4.80 9.34 -21.44
CA GLU A 260 4.73 8.30 -22.48
C GLU A 260 3.55 7.33 -22.27
N PHE A 261 2.81 7.42 -21.15
CA PHE A 261 1.68 6.54 -20.91
C PHE A 261 0.40 7.09 -21.53
N ALA A 262 -0.10 6.42 -22.57
CA ALA A 262 -1.50 6.54 -22.95
C ALA A 262 -2.36 5.90 -21.83
N VAL A 263 -2.92 6.73 -20.95
CA VAL A 263 -3.84 6.31 -19.89
C VAL A 263 -5.23 6.15 -20.49
N ASP A 264 -5.81 4.96 -20.32
CA ASP A 264 -7.15 4.62 -20.83
C ASP A 264 -8.24 5.10 -19.86
N GLU A 265 -7.98 5.07 -18.54
CA GLU A 265 -8.94 5.45 -17.50
C GLU A 265 -8.28 6.14 -16.30
N TYR A 266 -9.00 7.12 -15.72
CA TYR A 266 -8.57 7.85 -14.53
C TYR A 266 -9.52 7.55 -13.36
N TRP A 267 -9.01 6.85 -12.35
CA TRP A 267 -9.77 6.44 -11.17
C TRP A 267 -9.50 7.39 -10.02
N PHE A 268 -10.53 8.09 -9.55
CA PHE A 268 -10.39 9.04 -8.43
C PHE A 268 -10.85 8.41 -7.11
N SER A 269 -9.96 8.33 -6.13
CA SER A 269 -10.22 7.86 -4.76
C SER A 269 -9.90 8.93 -3.71
N GLY A 270 -10.16 8.62 -2.45
CA GLY A 270 -9.89 9.52 -1.33
C GLY A 270 -11.08 10.38 -0.92
N GLY A 271 -10.87 11.22 0.10
CA GLY A 271 -11.92 12.05 0.68
C GLY A 271 -12.47 13.07 -0.31
N VAL A 272 -11.62 13.69 -1.12
CA VAL A 272 -12.06 14.68 -2.13
C VAL A 272 -12.85 14.00 -3.24
N ALA A 273 -12.46 12.78 -3.67
CA ALA A 273 -13.21 12.04 -4.68
C ALA A 273 -14.64 11.67 -4.24
N GLN A 274 -14.84 11.39 -2.95
CA GLN A 274 -16.18 11.22 -2.37
C GLN A 274 -17.06 12.47 -2.56
N LEU A 275 -16.47 13.65 -2.40
CA LEU A 275 -17.15 14.94 -2.51
C LEU A 275 -17.41 15.36 -3.97
N MET A 276 -16.72 14.77 -4.94
CA MET A 276 -16.92 15.07 -6.37
C MET A 276 -18.31 14.65 -6.89
N ALA A 277 -19.07 13.87 -6.11
CA ALA A 277 -20.47 13.52 -6.38
C ALA A 277 -21.49 14.51 -5.77
N GLY A 278 -21.02 15.46 -4.95
CA GLY A 278 -21.84 16.33 -4.12
C GLY A 278 -22.32 17.64 -4.74
N SER A 279 -23.04 18.40 -3.92
CA SER A 279 -23.68 19.69 -4.17
C SER A 279 -22.73 20.90 -4.02
N GLU A 280 -23.26 22.13 -3.96
CA GLU A 280 -22.48 23.37 -3.95
C GLU A 280 -21.33 23.40 -2.91
N PRO A 281 -20.20 24.05 -3.24
CA PRO A 281 -19.06 24.16 -2.34
C PRO A 281 -19.40 24.73 -0.95
N CYS A 282 -18.96 24.04 0.11
CA CYS A 282 -19.16 24.48 1.50
C CYS A 282 -17.95 24.10 2.38
N LEU A 283 -17.88 24.67 3.60
CA LEU A 283 -16.79 24.46 4.57
C LEU A 283 -17.14 23.45 5.67
N GLU A 284 -17.96 22.44 5.37
CA GLU A 284 -18.43 21.44 6.35
C GLU A 284 -17.30 20.75 7.13
N PHE A 285 -16.16 20.50 6.48
CA PHE A 285 -15.00 19.81 7.09
C PHE A 285 -13.93 20.77 7.63
N GLY A 286 -14.18 22.09 7.59
CA GLY A 286 -13.20 23.10 7.97
C GLY A 286 -11.97 23.15 7.06
N ASP A 287 -12.12 22.74 5.79
CA ASP A 287 -11.06 22.73 4.78
C ASP A 287 -11.60 23.00 3.36
N MET A 288 -10.72 22.90 2.36
CA MET A 288 -11.05 23.18 0.96
C MET A 288 -11.67 22.00 0.21
N GLY A 289 -12.03 20.89 0.88
CA GLY A 289 -12.41 19.63 0.24
C GLY A 289 -13.56 19.76 -0.78
N ASN A 290 -14.68 20.37 -0.39
CA ASN A 290 -15.82 20.57 -1.30
C ASN A 290 -15.50 21.54 -2.45
N TYR A 291 -14.76 22.61 -2.16
CA TYR A 291 -14.34 23.57 -3.17
C TYR A 291 -13.41 22.91 -4.21
N LEU A 292 -12.43 22.13 -3.74
CA LEU A 292 -11.50 21.40 -4.58
C LEU A 292 -12.21 20.33 -5.41
N ALA A 293 -13.13 19.57 -4.82
CA ALA A 293 -13.91 18.55 -5.51
C ALA A 293 -14.78 19.14 -6.64
N SER A 294 -15.39 20.30 -6.40
CA SER A 294 -16.18 21.02 -7.40
C SER A 294 -15.29 21.51 -8.56
N ALA A 295 -14.15 22.13 -8.24
CA ALA A 295 -13.20 22.63 -9.24
C ALA A 295 -12.63 21.50 -10.11
N LEU A 296 -12.21 20.38 -9.50
CA LEU A 296 -11.74 19.19 -10.21
C LEU A 296 -12.83 18.62 -11.12
N SER A 297 -14.06 18.49 -10.62
CA SER A 297 -15.18 17.96 -11.42
C SER A 297 -15.51 18.85 -12.63
N GLY A 298 -15.36 20.17 -12.51
CA GLY A 298 -15.45 21.10 -13.64
C GLY A 298 -14.33 20.86 -14.67
N LEU A 299 -13.08 20.88 -14.21
CA LEU A 299 -11.90 20.79 -15.06
C LEU A 299 -11.79 19.45 -15.79
N LEU A 300 -12.10 18.34 -15.13
CA LEU A 300 -12.04 17.00 -15.73
C LEU A 300 -13.12 16.80 -16.81
N ARG A 301 -14.31 17.39 -16.63
CA ARG A 301 -15.36 17.39 -17.66
C ARG A 301 -14.95 18.20 -18.88
N GLU A 302 -14.34 19.36 -18.67
CA GLU A 302 -13.83 20.20 -19.77
C GLU A 302 -12.75 19.47 -20.59
N LYS A 303 -11.87 18.72 -19.91
CA LYS A 303 -10.85 17.89 -20.55
C LYS A 303 -11.39 16.64 -21.24
N GLY A 304 -12.60 16.18 -20.90
CA GLY A 304 -13.19 14.97 -21.45
C GLY A 304 -12.49 13.68 -21.00
N TRP A 305 -11.89 13.67 -19.80
CA TRP A 305 -11.22 12.47 -19.28
C TRP A 305 -12.22 11.33 -18.98
N PRO A 306 -11.86 10.08 -19.28
CA PRO A 306 -12.63 8.90 -18.88
C PRO A 306 -12.45 8.65 -17.37
N VAL A 307 -13.23 9.39 -16.57
CA VAL A 307 -13.17 9.35 -15.11
C VAL A 307 -14.04 8.23 -14.56
N VAL A 308 -13.44 7.33 -13.77
CA VAL A 308 -14.12 6.29 -13.00
C VAL A 308 -14.08 6.65 -11.52
N ARG A 309 -15.18 6.37 -10.82
CA ARG A 309 -15.27 6.54 -9.37
C ARG A 309 -15.59 5.19 -8.73
N PRO A 310 -14.79 4.73 -7.76
CA PRO A 310 -15.09 3.50 -7.04
C PRO A 310 -16.32 3.70 -6.14
N GLU A 311 -16.92 2.61 -5.68
CA GLU A 311 -18.10 2.69 -4.80
C GLU A 311 -17.81 3.36 -3.45
N ARG A 312 -16.57 3.26 -2.94
CA ARG A 312 -16.14 3.78 -1.62
C ARG A 312 -14.77 4.48 -1.69
N PRO A 313 -14.67 5.65 -2.35
CA PRO A 313 -13.40 6.30 -2.62
C PRO A 313 -12.61 6.65 -1.35
N ILE A 314 -13.24 7.18 -0.30
CA ILE A 314 -12.55 7.60 0.93
C ILE A 314 -11.91 6.44 1.71
N ARG A 315 -12.44 5.23 1.55
CA ARG A 315 -11.95 4.04 2.25
C ARG A 315 -11.04 3.17 1.38
N ALA A 316 -10.65 3.64 0.19
CA ALA A 316 -9.83 2.86 -0.74
C ALA A 316 -8.55 2.36 -0.07
N THR A 317 -7.82 3.18 0.68
CA THR A 317 -6.54 2.76 1.30
C THR A 317 -6.71 1.68 2.37
N VAL A 318 -7.69 1.82 3.29
CA VAL A 318 -8.03 0.77 4.27
C VAL A 318 -8.63 -0.46 3.63
N ILE A 319 -9.45 -0.25 2.61
CA ILE A 319 -9.94 -1.35 1.81
C ILE A 319 -8.73 -2.04 1.20
N GLY A 320 -7.75 -1.40 0.59
CA GLY A 320 -6.54 -2.08 0.08
C GLY A 320 -5.81 -2.86 1.18
N ALA A 321 -5.84 -2.37 2.41
CA ALA A 321 -5.22 -2.97 3.58
C ALA A 321 -6.05 -4.12 4.22
N GLY A 322 -6.01 -5.33 3.66
CA GLY A 322 -6.44 -6.51 4.46
C GLY A 322 -7.02 -7.72 3.72
N SER A 323 -6.19 -8.43 2.96
CA SER A 323 -6.47 -9.78 2.48
C SER A 323 -5.39 -10.78 2.94
N HIS A 324 -5.75 -12.04 3.11
CA HIS A 324 -4.88 -13.08 3.64
C HIS A 324 -5.02 -14.34 2.80
N SER A 325 -3.88 -14.94 2.44
CA SER A 325 -3.82 -16.29 1.88
C SER A 325 -2.86 -17.14 2.71
N LEU A 326 -3.37 -18.26 3.24
CA LEU A 326 -2.54 -19.24 3.92
C LEU A 326 -2.10 -20.28 2.88
N MET A 327 -0.78 -20.43 2.74
CA MET A 327 -0.13 -21.43 1.92
C MET A 327 0.75 -22.33 2.81
N LEU A 328 0.94 -23.59 2.43
CA LEU A 328 2.05 -24.36 3.01
C LEU A 328 3.19 -24.35 2.00
N SER A 329 4.41 -24.14 2.47
CA SER A 329 5.60 -24.25 1.62
C SER A 329 5.68 -25.64 0.99
N GLY A 330 6.46 -25.79 -0.08
CA GLY A 330 6.90 -27.10 -0.53
C GLY A 330 7.62 -27.90 0.56
N PHE A 331 7.91 -29.17 0.26
CA PHE A 331 8.61 -30.08 1.16
C PHE A 331 10.12 -29.80 1.27
N THR A 332 10.65 -28.92 0.41
CA THR A 332 12.07 -28.71 0.11
C THR A 332 12.53 -27.30 0.49
N VAL A 333 12.33 -26.92 1.75
CA VAL A 333 12.82 -25.64 2.27
C VAL A 333 14.24 -25.74 2.78
N THR A 334 15.01 -24.66 2.62
CA THR A 334 16.29 -24.49 3.30
C THR A 334 16.10 -23.52 4.45
N VAL A 335 16.22 -23.97 5.70
CA VAL A 335 16.07 -23.10 6.90
C VAL A 335 17.02 -23.48 8.04
N ALA A 336 17.43 -22.52 8.85
CA ALA A 336 17.94 -22.76 10.19
C ALA A 336 16.79 -22.50 11.16
N GLU A 337 16.34 -23.52 11.90
CA GLU A 337 15.15 -23.43 12.79
C GLU A 337 15.25 -22.28 13.80
N SER A 338 16.46 -21.88 14.18
CA SER A 338 16.72 -20.73 15.05
C SER A 338 16.22 -19.38 14.51
N LEU A 339 15.92 -19.29 13.22
CA LEU A 339 15.40 -18.08 12.58
C LEU A 339 13.88 -17.95 12.71
N LEU A 340 13.17 -18.99 13.13
CA LEU A 340 11.72 -19.06 13.08
C LEU A 340 11.06 -18.85 14.46
N PRO A 341 9.88 -18.21 14.52
CA PRO A 341 9.10 -17.70 13.40
C PRO A 341 9.62 -16.35 12.87
N LEU A 342 9.30 -16.06 11.61
CA LEU A 342 9.44 -14.74 11.01
C LEU A 342 8.06 -14.15 10.79
N SER A 343 7.88 -12.87 11.13
CA SER A 343 6.59 -12.19 11.03
C SER A 343 6.75 -10.86 10.31
N ASN A 344 5.72 -10.50 9.54
CA ASN A 344 5.59 -9.20 8.85
C ASN A 344 6.80 -8.83 7.98
N LEU A 345 7.36 -9.80 7.25
CA LEU A 345 8.43 -9.53 6.28
C LEU A 345 7.83 -8.86 5.04
N PRO A 346 8.22 -7.63 4.66
CA PRO A 346 7.80 -7.05 3.39
C PRO A 346 8.29 -7.92 2.22
N VAL A 347 7.43 -8.19 1.25
CA VAL A 347 7.75 -8.98 0.07
C VAL A 347 8.10 -8.05 -1.09
N LEU A 348 9.37 -8.04 -1.48
CA LEU A 348 9.85 -7.39 -2.70
C LEU A 348 9.59 -8.28 -3.90
N ARG A 349 8.67 -7.88 -4.79
CA ARG A 349 8.43 -8.63 -6.02
C ARG A 349 9.35 -8.12 -7.12
N VAL A 350 10.12 -9.05 -7.68
CA VAL A 350 11.02 -8.80 -8.79
C VAL A 350 10.26 -9.12 -10.09
N LEU A 351 10.07 -8.13 -10.96
CA LEU A 351 9.24 -8.22 -12.16
C LEU A 351 10.10 -8.44 -13.42
N PRO A 352 9.90 -9.52 -14.19
CA PRO A 352 10.63 -9.71 -15.43
C PRO A 352 10.38 -8.55 -16.41
N ASP A 353 11.47 -8.06 -17.02
CA ASP A 353 11.47 -6.98 -18.00
C ASP A 353 10.67 -7.34 -19.28
N SER A 354 10.29 -8.61 -19.45
CA SER A 354 9.45 -9.10 -20.53
C SER A 354 8.45 -10.16 -20.06
N ASP A 355 7.45 -10.51 -20.90
CA ASP A 355 6.55 -11.66 -20.68
C ASP A 355 7.30 -13.03 -20.67
N LEU A 356 8.64 -13.02 -20.75
CA LEU A 356 9.56 -14.14 -20.67
C LEU A 356 10.58 -13.90 -19.55
N ASP A 357 11.03 -15.01 -18.94
CA ASP A 357 11.85 -15.18 -17.74
C ASP A 357 12.70 -13.99 -17.26
N LEU A 358 12.83 -13.89 -15.93
CA LEU A 358 13.71 -12.91 -15.29
C LEU A 358 15.16 -13.10 -15.75
N ASP A 359 15.79 -12.04 -16.25
CA ASP A 359 17.23 -12.00 -16.45
C ASP A 359 17.91 -11.86 -15.07
N PRO A 360 18.73 -12.84 -14.64
CA PRO A 360 19.46 -12.73 -13.37
C PRO A 360 20.33 -11.47 -13.30
N GLU A 361 20.83 -10.95 -14.42
CA GLU A 361 21.71 -9.77 -14.41
C GLU A 361 20.98 -8.48 -14.01
N SER A 362 19.68 -8.35 -14.28
CA SER A 362 18.88 -7.18 -13.87
C SER A 362 18.33 -7.28 -12.45
N LEU A 363 18.51 -8.42 -11.76
CA LEU A 363 17.98 -8.66 -10.40
C LEU A 363 18.37 -7.56 -9.40
N SER A 364 19.62 -7.07 -9.45
CA SER A 364 20.08 -6.05 -8.50
C SER A 364 19.30 -4.75 -8.63
N ASP A 365 19.04 -4.31 -9.86
CA ASP A 365 18.31 -3.08 -10.17
C ASP A 365 16.82 -3.24 -9.86
N GLN A 366 16.26 -4.43 -10.15
CA GLN A 366 14.88 -4.74 -9.81
C GLN A 366 14.64 -4.77 -8.29
N VAL A 367 15.57 -5.33 -7.50
CA VAL A 367 15.49 -5.28 -6.03
C VAL A 367 15.61 -3.84 -5.53
N ALA A 368 16.56 -3.06 -6.05
CA ALA A 368 16.71 -1.65 -5.70
C ALA A 368 15.40 -0.87 -5.94
N ARG A 369 14.74 -1.18 -7.05
CA ARG A 369 13.48 -0.58 -7.42
C ARG A 369 12.33 -1.02 -6.52
N ALA A 370 12.19 -2.31 -6.23
CA ALA A 370 11.13 -2.82 -5.36
C ALA A 370 11.26 -2.20 -3.95
N LEU A 371 12.49 -2.04 -3.44
CA LEU A 371 12.76 -1.30 -2.19
C LEU A 371 12.20 0.12 -2.24
N LYS A 372 12.53 0.89 -3.28
CA LYS A 372 12.02 2.25 -3.44
C LYS A 372 10.50 2.31 -3.55
N LEU A 373 9.89 1.38 -4.30
CA LEU A 373 8.44 1.32 -4.51
C LEU A 373 7.67 1.06 -3.20
N GLN A 374 8.30 0.39 -2.24
CA GLN A 374 7.73 0.14 -0.93
C GLN A 374 8.23 1.10 0.16
N ASP A 375 8.95 2.16 -0.22
CA ASP A 375 9.53 3.13 0.70
C ASP A 375 10.47 2.51 1.75
N LEU A 376 11.15 1.40 1.42
CA LEU A 376 12.02 0.66 2.33
C LEU A 376 13.48 1.08 2.19
N GLU A 377 14.14 1.33 3.33
CA GLU A 377 15.57 1.69 3.39
C GLU A 377 16.35 0.64 4.22
N PRO A 378 17.04 -0.32 3.57
CA PRO A 378 17.68 -1.46 4.24
C PRO A 378 18.69 -1.07 5.34
N ASP A 379 19.42 0.03 5.13
CA ASP A 379 20.46 0.55 6.01
C ASP A 379 19.94 1.39 7.19
N LYS A 380 18.67 1.84 7.17
CA LYS A 380 18.03 2.51 8.31
C LYS A 380 17.10 1.58 9.10
N GLU A 381 16.40 0.69 8.41
CA GLU A 381 15.32 -0.08 9.02
C GLU A 381 15.79 -1.39 9.67
N SER A 382 16.96 -1.92 9.28
CA SER A 382 17.58 -3.16 9.80
C SER A 382 16.65 -4.39 9.84
N ALA A 383 15.47 -4.31 9.22
CA ALA A 383 14.45 -5.33 9.27
C ALA A 383 14.65 -6.33 8.11
N PRO A 384 14.52 -7.64 8.37
CA PRO A 384 14.55 -8.62 7.30
C PRO A 384 13.34 -8.46 6.38
N LEU A 385 13.54 -8.78 5.10
CA LEU A 385 12.53 -8.75 4.04
C LEU A 385 12.60 -10.03 3.21
N ALA A 386 11.57 -10.28 2.41
CA ALA A 386 11.48 -11.42 1.51
C ALA A 386 11.59 -10.97 0.05
N VAL A 387 12.51 -11.55 -0.72
CA VAL A 387 12.60 -11.32 -2.18
C VAL A 387 11.84 -12.42 -2.90
N TYR A 388 10.77 -12.05 -3.60
CA TYR A 388 9.97 -12.97 -4.40
C TYR A 388 10.49 -13.04 -5.85
N LEU A 389 10.83 -14.26 -6.28
CA LEU A 389 11.28 -14.59 -7.62
C LEU A 389 10.17 -15.40 -8.32
N PRO A 390 9.34 -14.77 -9.18
CA PRO A 390 8.17 -15.41 -9.79
C PRO A 390 8.47 -16.50 -10.82
N SER A 391 9.64 -16.46 -11.46
CA SER A 391 10.16 -17.48 -12.39
C SER A 391 11.67 -17.43 -12.40
N LEU A 392 12.34 -18.58 -12.28
CA LEU A 392 13.77 -18.73 -12.51
C LEU A 392 14.08 -19.19 -13.94
N GLY A 393 13.05 -19.54 -14.73
CA GLY A 393 13.19 -20.09 -16.07
C GLY A 393 13.73 -21.52 -16.04
N ASP A 394 14.88 -21.75 -16.67
CA ASP A 394 15.54 -23.06 -16.62
C ASP A 394 16.05 -23.37 -15.19
N LEU A 395 15.66 -24.52 -14.65
CA LEU A 395 16.07 -25.00 -13.32
C LEU A 395 17.32 -25.90 -13.36
N GLY A 396 18.01 -25.96 -14.49
CA GLY A 396 19.31 -26.63 -14.63
C GLY A 396 20.39 -26.07 -13.69
N HIS A 397 21.38 -26.90 -13.35
CA HIS A 397 22.44 -26.54 -12.40
C HIS A 397 23.18 -25.25 -12.76
N ALA A 398 23.54 -25.06 -14.03
CA ALA A 398 24.24 -23.86 -14.49
C ALA A 398 23.40 -22.58 -14.35
N SER A 399 22.08 -22.68 -14.56
CA SER A 399 21.13 -21.58 -14.37
C SER A 399 21.01 -21.22 -12.89
N LEU A 400 20.82 -22.21 -12.01
CA LEU A 400 20.77 -21.99 -10.55
C LEU A 400 22.07 -21.39 -9.98
N GLU A 401 23.24 -21.76 -10.52
CA GLU A 401 24.50 -21.10 -10.17
C GLU A 401 24.54 -19.64 -10.62
N SER A 402 23.96 -19.31 -11.79
CA SER A 402 23.83 -17.93 -12.27
C SER A 402 22.93 -17.11 -11.36
N TRP A 403 21.77 -17.66 -10.99
CA TRP A 403 20.86 -17.08 -10.01
C TRP A 403 21.55 -16.85 -8.67
N CYS A 404 22.26 -17.84 -8.15
CA CYS A 404 23.01 -17.72 -6.89
C CYS A 404 24.00 -16.55 -6.92
N ARG A 405 24.79 -16.40 -8.00
CA ARG A 405 25.76 -15.28 -8.13
C ARG A 405 25.06 -13.93 -8.13
N ASN A 406 23.98 -13.80 -8.90
CA ASN A 406 23.25 -12.53 -9.02
C ASN A 406 22.48 -12.17 -7.76
N ILE A 407 21.93 -13.16 -7.04
CA ILE A 407 21.34 -12.95 -5.71
C ILE A 407 22.40 -12.45 -4.73
N CYS A 408 23.59 -13.05 -4.69
CA CYS A 408 24.68 -12.58 -3.83
C CYS A 408 25.06 -11.12 -4.14
N ARG A 409 25.15 -10.77 -5.43
CA ARG A 409 25.37 -9.40 -5.88
C ARG A 409 24.25 -8.47 -5.43
N ALA A 410 23.00 -8.86 -5.59
CA ALA A 410 21.85 -8.05 -5.20
C ALA A 410 21.79 -7.82 -3.68
N ILE A 411 22.14 -8.82 -2.87
CA ILE A 411 22.28 -8.68 -1.41
C ILE A 411 23.33 -7.63 -1.07
N GLU A 412 24.50 -7.69 -1.70
CA GLU A 412 25.62 -6.78 -1.41
C GLU A 412 25.32 -5.35 -1.84
N VAL A 413 24.87 -5.17 -3.10
CA VAL A 413 24.57 -3.85 -3.69
C VAL A 413 23.45 -3.15 -2.92
N ASN A 414 22.37 -3.88 -2.61
CA ASN A 414 21.20 -3.32 -1.92
C ASN A 414 21.27 -3.45 -0.40
N ARG A 415 22.39 -3.97 0.15
CA ARG A 415 22.62 -4.11 1.59
C ARG A 415 21.49 -4.83 2.33
N LEU A 416 20.96 -5.90 1.73
CA LEU A 416 19.81 -6.61 2.30
C LEU A 416 20.15 -7.18 3.69
N ALA A 417 19.32 -6.89 4.67
CA ALA A 417 19.51 -7.34 6.05
C ALA A 417 19.34 -8.87 6.16
N ARG A 418 19.92 -9.44 7.21
CA ARG A 418 19.76 -10.85 7.56
C ARG A 418 18.54 -11.04 8.51
N PRO A 419 17.88 -12.21 8.50
CA PRO A 419 18.08 -13.33 7.58
C PRO A 419 17.70 -12.99 6.14
N HIS A 420 18.41 -13.56 5.17
CA HIS A 420 18.07 -13.42 3.75
C HIS A 420 16.93 -14.38 3.41
N VAL A 421 15.76 -13.83 3.06
CA VAL A 421 14.56 -14.62 2.76
C VAL A 421 14.24 -14.52 1.28
N PHE A 422 14.09 -15.68 0.63
CA PHE A 422 13.71 -15.80 -0.78
C PHE A 422 12.45 -16.64 -0.90
N VAL A 423 11.52 -16.17 -1.73
CA VAL A 423 10.26 -16.86 -2.03
C VAL A 423 10.25 -17.21 -3.51
N LEU A 424 9.97 -18.47 -3.82
CA LEU A 424 9.91 -18.98 -5.18
C LEU A 424 8.53 -19.52 -5.48
N ARG A 425 8.04 -19.29 -6.70
CA ARG A 425 6.85 -19.99 -7.21
C ARG A 425 7.18 -21.44 -7.59
N GLU A 426 8.39 -21.65 -8.11
CA GLU A 426 8.89 -22.92 -8.61
C GLU A 426 9.54 -23.77 -7.51
N ASP A 427 9.49 -25.09 -7.66
CA ASP A 427 10.03 -26.08 -6.72
C ASP A 427 11.56 -26.16 -6.82
N ALA A 428 12.25 -25.14 -6.30
CA ALA A 428 13.71 -25.01 -6.35
C ALA A 428 14.34 -24.56 -5.01
N GLY A 429 13.56 -24.55 -3.92
CA GLY A 429 13.97 -23.94 -2.65
C GLY A 429 15.22 -24.59 -2.03
N MET A 430 15.29 -25.92 -2.06
CA MET A 430 16.44 -26.67 -1.53
C MET A 430 17.69 -26.45 -2.39
N ALA A 431 17.57 -26.57 -3.71
CA ALA A 431 18.71 -26.47 -4.61
C ALA A 431 19.34 -25.08 -4.57
N LEU A 432 18.53 -24.03 -4.67
CA LEU A 432 19.00 -22.65 -4.58
C LEU A 432 19.52 -22.32 -3.18
N GLY A 433 18.82 -22.74 -2.13
CA GLY A 433 19.21 -22.49 -0.74
C GLY A 433 20.57 -23.07 -0.38
N LEU A 434 20.89 -24.29 -0.84
CA LEU A 434 22.22 -24.90 -0.63
C LEU A 434 23.35 -24.13 -1.35
N LEU A 435 23.09 -23.66 -2.57
CA LEU A 435 24.06 -22.83 -3.32
C LEU A 435 24.31 -21.52 -2.58
N LEU A 436 23.25 -20.84 -2.13
CA LEU A 436 23.34 -19.57 -1.41
C LEU A 436 24.08 -19.71 -0.07
N ARG A 437 23.82 -20.77 0.70
CA ARG A 437 24.55 -21.05 1.95
C ARG A 437 26.04 -21.21 1.72
N LYS A 438 26.40 -21.98 0.68
CA LYS A 438 27.80 -22.18 0.30
C LYS A 438 28.46 -20.87 -0.15
N ALA A 439 27.75 -20.07 -0.95
CA ALA A 439 28.29 -18.81 -1.50
C ALA A 439 28.44 -17.71 -0.44
N LEU A 440 27.45 -17.55 0.45
CA LEU A 440 27.43 -16.49 1.46
C LEU A 440 28.11 -16.88 2.79
N GLY A 441 28.41 -18.17 2.99
CA GLY A 441 29.08 -18.66 4.20
C GLY A 441 28.26 -18.43 5.48
N THR A 442 26.93 -18.45 5.40
CA THR A 442 26.01 -18.21 6.52
C THR A 442 24.79 -19.12 6.44
N ASP A 443 24.29 -19.55 7.59
CA ASP A 443 23.03 -20.30 7.72
C ASP A 443 21.80 -19.39 7.91
N GLN A 444 21.99 -18.07 7.96
CA GLN A 444 20.90 -17.07 8.06
C GLN A 444 20.19 -16.85 6.71
N ILE A 445 19.78 -17.94 6.07
CA ILE A 445 19.12 -17.96 4.76
C ILE A 445 17.89 -18.85 4.84
N LEU A 446 16.77 -18.30 4.36
CA LEU A 446 15.52 -19.00 4.18
C LEU A 446 15.13 -18.96 2.69
N VAL A 447 14.94 -20.12 2.08
CA VAL A 447 14.32 -20.21 0.75
C VAL A 447 13.07 -21.07 0.86
N VAL A 448 11.92 -20.47 0.57
CA VAL A 448 10.62 -21.13 0.52
C VAL A 448 10.12 -21.19 -0.92
N ASP A 449 9.56 -22.33 -1.31
CA ASP A 449 9.09 -22.59 -2.67
C ASP A 449 7.59 -22.95 -2.72
N GLY A 450 7.01 -22.89 -3.92
CA GLY A 450 5.61 -23.19 -4.16
C GLY A 450 4.63 -22.10 -3.71
N ILE A 451 5.14 -20.89 -3.46
CA ILE A 451 4.39 -19.75 -2.92
C ILE A 451 4.33 -18.66 -3.99
N ASP A 452 3.15 -18.06 -4.16
CA ASP A 452 2.93 -16.95 -5.08
C ASP A 452 2.66 -15.67 -4.29
N CYS A 453 3.45 -14.62 -4.53
CA CYS A 453 3.29 -13.33 -3.87
C CYS A 453 3.04 -12.21 -4.89
N SER A 454 2.37 -11.16 -4.44
CA SER A 454 2.22 -9.90 -5.16
C SER A 454 3.15 -8.83 -4.59
N GLU A 455 3.31 -7.73 -5.33
CA GLU A 455 4.04 -6.54 -4.85
C GLU A 455 3.36 -6.01 -3.57
N GLY A 456 4.10 -5.55 -2.57
CA GLY A 456 3.52 -5.01 -1.32
C GLY A 456 2.79 -6.04 -0.44
N ASP A 457 2.97 -7.34 -0.69
CA ASP A 457 2.56 -8.39 0.25
C ASP A 457 3.50 -8.44 1.45
N PHE A 458 3.03 -9.04 2.54
CA PHE A 458 3.83 -9.35 3.72
C PHE A 458 3.85 -10.87 3.94
N LEU A 459 4.99 -11.39 4.35
CA LEU A 459 5.21 -12.81 4.58
C LEU A 459 5.35 -13.09 6.08
N GLU A 460 4.65 -14.13 6.54
CA GLU A 460 4.94 -14.78 7.82
C GLU A 460 5.33 -16.22 7.60
N VAL A 461 6.37 -16.65 8.31
CA VAL A 461 6.87 -18.01 8.24
C VAL A 461 6.85 -18.57 9.66
N GLY A 462 5.93 -19.51 9.89
CA GLY A 462 5.82 -20.19 11.17
C GLY A 462 6.88 -21.29 11.34
N ARG A 463 6.80 -21.99 12.48
CA ARG A 463 7.71 -23.10 12.79
C ARG A 463 7.35 -24.36 11.99
N PRO A 464 8.31 -25.28 11.76
CA PRO A 464 8.04 -26.54 11.09
C PRO A 464 6.88 -27.31 11.72
N LEU A 465 6.02 -27.90 10.88
CA LEU A 465 4.93 -28.75 11.34
C LEU A 465 5.47 -30.05 11.97
N PRO A 466 4.77 -30.63 12.97
CA PRO A 466 5.20 -31.89 13.58
C PRO A 466 5.35 -33.01 12.54
N GLY A 467 6.57 -33.55 12.40
CA GLY A 467 6.86 -34.69 11.53
C GLY A 467 7.47 -34.38 10.15
N GLY A 468 7.92 -33.15 9.87
CA GLY A 468 8.60 -32.84 8.61
C GLY A 468 9.28 -31.46 8.55
N MET A 469 9.83 -31.13 7.38
CA MET A 469 10.50 -29.84 7.07
C MET A 469 9.54 -28.76 6.55
N THR A 470 8.24 -29.07 6.37
CA THR A 470 7.26 -28.13 5.80
C THR A 470 6.98 -26.96 6.75
N LEU A 471 7.03 -25.75 6.22
CA LEU A 471 6.76 -24.50 6.95
C LEU A 471 5.35 -23.99 6.61
N PRO A 472 4.55 -23.60 7.61
CA PRO A 472 3.35 -22.83 7.36
C PRO A 472 3.77 -21.41 6.96
N VAL A 473 3.28 -20.96 5.81
CA VAL A 473 3.61 -19.62 5.29
C VAL A 473 2.33 -18.84 5.03
N VAL A 474 2.19 -17.72 5.71
CA VAL A 474 1.06 -16.81 5.51
C VAL A 474 1.53 -15.69 4.58
N VAL A 475 0.89 -15.54 3.43
CA VAL A 475 1.04 -14.35 2.59
C VAL A 475 -0.12 -13.42 2.92
N LYS A 476 0.20 -12.32 3.58
CA LYS A 476 -0.72 -11.25 3.93
C LYS A 476 -0.69 -10.24 2.79
N THR A 477 -1.72 -10.27 1.98
CA THR A 477 -1.82 -9.48 0.76
C THR A 477 -2.64 -8.23 1.04
N LEU A 478 -2.08 -7.06 0.76
CA LEU A 478 -2.85 -5.81 0.80
C LEU A 478 -3.55 -5.60 -0.57
N VAL A 479 -4.53 -6.45 -0.92
CA VAL A 479 -5.29 -6.39 -2.19
C VAL A 479 -6.70 -6.97 -2.05
N PHE A 480 -7.71 -6.36 -2.68
CA PHE A 480 -9.05 -6.92 -2.84
C PHE A 480 -9.31 -7.42 -4.27
N LYS A 481 -10.09 -8.50 -4.37
CA LYS A 481 -10.75 -8.98 -5.59
C LYS A 481 -12.25 -8.83 -5.43
#